data_AF-A0A1M7DFZ1-F1
#
_entry.id   AF-A0A1M7DFZ1-F1
#
_cell.length_a   1.000
_cell.length_b   1.000
_cell.length_c   1.000
_cell.angle_alpha   90.00
_cell.angle_beta   90.00
_cell.angle_gamma   90.00
#
_symmetry.space_group_name_H-M   'P 1'
#
loop_
_entity.id
_entity.type
_entity.pdbx_description
1 polymer ?
#
loop_
_entity_poly.entity_id
_entity_poly.type
_entity_poly.pdbx_seq_one_letter_code
_entity_poly.pdbx_strand_id
1 'polypeptide(L)'
;MKRVLFAAGLLALTGCAAQDHYYSQGVCVTCINNPLTGEPVNYDPNETPQRVATNAQGETVDVSNLGSQRGSVDIDSPVDVDTAYARIKSSMGFRSPNDFESPESTTAKMQMGDVAWKHDRTPGAYYNLGDYGRQTIGGTRYSILQRVQIEKSGSGSRIHYSWAPADKRIPYDGAAMESALTQRLNAALQ
;
A
#
# COMPACT_ATOMS: atom_id res chain seq x y z
N MET A 1 63.17 -17.69 23.89
CA MET A 1 62.71 -17.56 22.48
C MET A 1 61.22 -17.19 22.49
N LYS A 2 60.88 -15.97 22.06
CA LYS A 2 59.50 -15.44 22.03
C LYS A 2 58.76 -16.01 20.83
N ARG A 3 57.57 -16.61 21.03
CA ARG A 3 56.64 -16.99 19.96
C ARG A 3 55.55 -15.93 19.87
N VAL A 4 55.52 -15.22 18.75
CA VAL A 4 54.43 -14.35 18.31
C VAL A 4 53.83 -15.05 17.10
N LEU A 5 52.51 -15.27 17.06
CA LEU A 5 51.78 -15.54 15.82
C LEU A 5 50.29 -15.20 15.98
N PHE A 6 49.99 -13.99 15.53
CA PHE A 6 48.80 -13.48 14.85
C PHE A 6 47.43 -14.09 15.15
N ALA A 7 46.61 -13.31 15.87
CA ALA A 7 45.16 -13.43 15.89
C ALA A 7 44.57 -13.03 14.52
N ALA A 8 43.82 -13.94 13.90
CA ALA A 8 43.06 -13.67 12.69
C ALA A 8 41.82 -12.84 13.05
N GLY A 9 41.78 -11.59 12.61
CA GLY A 9 40.59 -10.74 12.70
C GLY A 9 39.58 -11.11 11.62
N LEU A 10 38.45 -11.71 12.01
CA LEU A 10 37.25 -11.78 11.17
C LEU A 10 36.65 -10.37 11.09
N LEU A 11 36.82 -9.72 9.94
CA LEU A 11 36.07 -8.53 9.57
C LEU A 11 34.67 -8.97 9.13
N ALA A 12 33.68 -8.76 9.99
CA ALA A 12 32.27 -8.90 9.64
C ALA A 12 31.87 -7.74 8.71
N LEU A 13 31.89 -8.00 7.40
CA LEU A 13 31.28 -7.14 6.40
C LEU A 13 29.75 -7.31 6.49
N THR A 14 29.09 -6.53 7.34
CA THR A 14 27.64 -6.37 7.31
C THR A 14 27.28 -5.49 6.10
N GLY A 15 27.31 -6.10 4.90
CA GLY A 15 26.77 -5.49 3.70
C GLY A 15 25.25 -5.47 3.77
N CYS A 16 24.65 -4.34 3.37
CA CYS A 16 23.20 -4.20 3.21
C CYS A 16 22.69 -5.27 2.22
N ALA A 17 22.09 -6.34 2.72
CA ALA A 17 21.44 -7.34 1.89
C ALA A 17 20.19 -6.72 1.25
N ALA A 18 20.29 -6.38 -0.03
CA ALA A 18 19.12 -6.08 -0.84
C ALA A 18 18.28 -7.37 -0.95
N GLN A 19 16.97 -7.27 -0.70
CA GLN A 19 16.04 -8.42 -0.66
C GLN A 19 15.62 -8.92 -2.05
N ASP A 20 16.14 -8.34 -3.14
CA ASP A 20 15.80 -8.70 -4.52
C ASP A 20 17.03 -9.21 -5.27
N HIS A 21 16.94 -10.45 -5.78
CA HIS A 21 18.01 -11.09 -6.55
C HIS A 21 17.78 -10.87 -8.07
N TYR A 22 18.70 -10.16 -8.74
CA TYR A 22 18.66 -9.89 -10.18
C TYR A 22 19.46 -10.91 -10.99
N TYR A 23 18.90 -11.35 -12.13
CA TYR A 23 19.48 -12.32 -13.06
C TYR A 23 19.77 -11.69 -14.42
N SER A 24 20.90 -12.04 -15.03
CA SER A 24 21.27 -11.67 -16.40
C SER A 24 21.82 -12.91 -17.12
N GLN A 25 21.25 -13.25 -18.28
CA GLN A 25 21.62 -14.43 -19.08
C GLN A 25 21.60 -15.76 -18.27
N GLY A 26 20.68 -15.88 -17.31
CA GLY A 26 20.56 -17.07 -16.46
C GLY A 26 21.50 -17.09 -15.24
N VAL A 27 22.36 -16.08 -15.06
CA VAL A 27 23.28 -15.96 -13.91
C VAL A 27 22.78 -14.90 -12.93
N CYS A 28 22.73 -15.22 -11.63
CA CYS A 28 22.36 -14.26 -10.60
C CYS A 28 23.49 -13.26 -10.37
N VAL A 29 23.35 -12.00 -10.77
CA VAL A 29 24.45 -11.00 -10.63
C VAL A 29 24.48 -10.31 -9.26
N THR A 30 23.50 -10.62 -8.41
CA THR A 30 23.37 -10.09 -7.04
C THR A 30 23.70 -11.14 -5.98
N CYS A 31 23.95 -12.37 -6.40
CA CYS A 31 24.32 -13.49 -5.53
C CYS A 31 25.85 -13.63 -5.49
N ILE A 32 26.35 -14.32 -4.47
CA ILE A 32 27.68 -14.90 -4.49
C ILE A 32 27.55 -16.18 -5.31
N ASN A 33 28.16 -16.22 -6.50
CA ASN A 33 28.09 -17.39 -7.38
C ASN A 33 29.32 -18.28 -7.21
N ASN A 34 29.10 -19.58 -7.30
CA ASN A 34 30.18 -20.56 -7.40
C ASN A 34 30.96 -20.29 -8.70
N PRO A 35 32.28 -20.03 -8.66
CA PRO A 35 33.06 -19.75 -9.86
C PRO A 35 33.18 -20.93 -10.82
N LEU A 36 32.84 -22.15 -10.40
CA LEU A 36 32.89 -23.37 -11.23
C LEU A 36 31.57 -23.68 -11.92
N THR A 37 30.43 -23.48 -11.25
CA THR A 37 29.10 -23.84 -11.79
C THR A 37 28.28 -22.63 -12.24
N GLY A 38 28.64 -21.41 -11.80
CA GLY A 38 27.85 -20.20 -12.05
C GLY A 38 26.57 -20.11 -11.21
N GLU A 39 26.26 -21.15 -10.42
CA GLU A 39 25.08 -21.18 -9.56
C GLU A 39 25.31 -20.36 -8.28
N PRO A 40 24.25 -19.69 -7.78
CA PRO A 40 24.32 -18.95 -6.53
C PRO A 40 24.54 -19.89 -5.33
N VAL A 41 25.50 -19.58 -4.46
CA VAL A 41 25.80 -20.38 -3.24
C VAL A 41 25.14 -19.82 -1.98
N ASN A 42 24.75 -18.55 -2.00
CA ASN A 42 24.11 -17.87 -0.88
C ASN A 42 22.61 -17.66 -1.10
N TYR A 43 22.06 -18.26 -2.15
CA TYR A 43 20.68 -18.12 -2.56
C TYR A 43 20.30 -19.34 -3.40
N ASP A 44 19.33 -20.11 -2.96
CA ASP A 44 18.71 -21.13 -3.80
C ASP A 44 17.32 -20.60 -4.22
N PRO A 45 17.03 -20.45 -5.53
CA PRO A 45 15.72 -20.01 -6.00
C PRO A 45 14.57 -20.94 -5.55
N ASN A 46 14.85 -22.22 -5.28
CA ASN A 46 13.89 -23.19 -4.74
C ASN A 46 13.77 -23.13 -3.21
N GLU A 47 14.77 -22.57 -2.53
CA GLU A 47 14.74 -22.24 -1.09
C GLU A 47 14.58 -20.73 -0.89
N THR A 48 13.88 -20.05 -1.80
CA THR A 48 13.48 -18.66 -1.55
C THR A 48 12.74 -18.65 -0.22
N PRO A 49 13.14 -17.81 0.77
CA PRO A 49 12.37 -17.73 2.01
C PRO A 49 10.95 -17.33 1.61
N GLN A 50 10.00 -18.24 1.87
CA GLN A 50 8.59 -17.99 1.61
C GLN A 50 8.26 -16.61 2.18
N ARG A 51 7.83 -15.71 1.31
CA ARG A 51 7.38 -14.39 1.76
C ARG A 51 6.09 -14.64 2.52
N VAL A 52 6.18 -14.64 3.84
CA VAL A 52 5.03 -14.80 4.72
C VAL A 52 4.55 -13.45 5.23
N ALA A 53 3.26 -13.34 5.51
CA ALA A 53 2.69 -12.24 6.26
C ALA A 53 1.59 -12.72 7.20
N THR A 54 1.07 -11.81 8.01
CA THR A 54 -0.05 -12.08 8.90
C THR A 54 -1.37 -11.76 8.18
N ASN A 55 -2.27 -12.74 8.09
CA ASN A 55 -3.62 -12.53 7.57
C ASN A 55 -4.52 -11.81 8.59
N ALA A 56 -5.78 -11.54 8.22
CA ALA A 56 -6.70 -10.84 9.13
C ALA A 56 -7.05 -11.64 10.40
N GLN A 57 -6.86 -12.97 10.39
CA GLN A 57 -7.09 -13.88 11.52
C GLN A 57 -5.88 -13.98 12.45
N GLY A 58 -4.76 -13.34 12.11
CA GLY A 58 -3.53 -13.38 12.90
C GLY A 58 -2.61 -14.56 12.56
N GLU A 59 -2.91 -15.31 11.51
CA GLU A 59 -2.14 -16.48 11.07
C GLU A 59 -1.00 -16.06 10.14
N THR A 60 0.15 -16.75 10.25
CA THR A 60 1.24 -16.62 9.28
C THR A 60 0.90 -17.40 8.03
N VAL A 61 0.77 -16.71 6.90
CA VAL A 61 0.42 -17.29 5.59
C VAL A 61 1.41 -16.84 4.52
N ASP A 62 1.52 -17.60 3.44
CA ASP A 62 2.21 -17.15 2.23
C ASP A 62 1.52 -15.90 1.65
N VAL A 63 2.30 -14.90 1.22
CA VAL A 63 1.78 -13.66 0.63
C VAL A 63 0.90 -13.91 -0.60
N SER A 64 1.14 -14.99 -1.35
CA SER A 64 0.28 -15.41 -2.46
C SER A 64 -1.15 -15.76 -2.02
N ASN A 65 -1.34 -16.19 -0.76
CA ASN A 65 -2.65 -16.51 -0.19
C ASN A 65 -3.38 -15.30 0.42
N LEU A 66 -2.76 -14.11 0.43
CA LEU A 66 -3.39 -12.89 0.94
C LEU A 66 -4.37 -12.27 -0.05
N GLY A 67 -4.51 -12.81 -1.26
CA GLY A 67 -5.40 -12.27 -2.28
C GLY A 67 -4.92 -10.91 -2.83
N SER A 68 -5.83 -10.23 -3.54
CA SER A 68 -5.48 -9.02 -4.27
C SER A 68 -5.08 -7.88 -3.34
N GLN A 69 -3.90 -7.31 -3.58
CA GLN A 69 -3.39 -6.15 -2.85
C GLN A 69 -3.95 -4.83 -3.36
N ARG A 70 -4.91 -4.85 -4.29
CA ARG A 70 -5.59 -3.69 -4.86
C ARG A 70 -7.02 -4.06 -5.12
N GLY A 71 -7.91 -3.09 -5.08
CA GLY A 71 -9.30 -3.34 -5.42
C GLY A 71 -10.07 -2.07 -5.69
N SER A 72 -11.31 -2.30 -6.10
CA SER A 72 -12.30 -1.26 -6.29
C SER A 72 -13.69 -1.81 -6.00
N VAL A 73 -14.59 -0.93 -5.58
CA VAL A 73 -16.00 -1.24 -5.38
C VAL A 73 -16.85 -0.13 -5.97
N ASP A 74 -17.95 -0.52 -6.61
CA ASP A 74 -18.97 0.39 -7.12
C ASP A 74 -20.22 0.29 -6.25
N ILE A 75 -20.77 1.44 -5.85
CA ILE A 75 -21.95 1.55 -5.00
C ILE A 75 -22.89 2.59 -5.59
N ASP A 76 -24.14 2.20 -5.84
CA ASP A 76 -25.23 3.15 -6.07
C ASP A 76 -25.88 3.49 -4.71
N SER A 77 -26.04 4.79 -4.44
CA SER A 77 -26.55 5.31 -3.17
C SER A 77 -27.79 6.18 -3.38
N PRO A 78 -28.80 6.10 -2.48
CA PRO A 78 -29.98 6.96 -2.56
C PRO A 78 -29.70 8.42 -2.18
N VAL A 79 -28.56 8.72 -1.54
CA VAL A 79 -28.21 10.10 -1.16
C VAL A 79 -27.66 10.88 -2.34
N ASP A 80 -27.97 12.18 -2.37
CA ASP A 80 -27.47 13.08 -3.40
C ASP A 80 -25.94 13.19 -3.37
N VAL A 81 -25.36 13.64 -4.49
CA VAL A 81 -23.92 13.69 -4.73
C VAL A 81 -23.15 14.54 -3.70
N ASP A 82 -23.73 15.65 -3.21
CA ASP A 82 -23.06 16.54 -2.27
C ASP A 82 -23.07 15.95 -0.85
N THR A 83 -24.19 15.33 -0.48
CA THR A 83 -24.32 14.56 0.78
C THR A 83 -23.37 13.37 0.79
N ALA A 84 -23.31 12.59 -0.30
CA ALA A 84 -22.38 11.48 -0.45
C ALA A 84 -20.92 11.95 -0.31
N TYR A 85 -20.55 13.05 -0.97
CA TYR A 85 -19.23 13.67 -0.83
C TYR A 85 -18.89 14.01 0.62
N ALA A 86 -19.79 14.71 1.34
CA ALA A 86 -19.53 15.12 2.71
C ALA A 86 -19.29 13.91 3.64
N ARG A 87 -20.12 12.87 3.51
CA ARG A 87 -20.05 11.66 4.33
C ARG A 87 -18.84 10.78 4.00
N ILE A 88 -18.54 10.59 2.72
CA ILE A 88 -17.36 9.82 2.27
C ILE A 88 -16.07 10.55 2.66
N LYS A 89 -15.99 11.87 2.43
CA LYS A 89 -14.82 12.67 2.82
C LYS A 89 -14.51 12.49 4.30
N SER A 90 -15.52 12.59 5.15
CA SER A 90 -15.37 12.44 6.61
C SER A 90 -15.01 11.01 7.01
N SER A 91 -15.76 10.01 6.55
CA SER A 91 -15.58 8.60 6.95
C SER A 91 -14.29 7.98 6.44
N MET A 92 -13.87 8.33 5.21
CA MET A 92 -12.66 7.79 4.58
C MET A 92 -11.44 8.67 4.81
N GLY A 93 -11.62 9.87 5.38
CA GLY A 93 -10.54 10.77 5.76
C GLY A 93 -9.89 11.49 4.56
N PHE A 94 -10.63 11.73 3.47
CA PHE A 94 -10.11 12.54 2.37
C PHE A 94 -9.95 14.00 2.81
N ARG A 95 -8.82 14.60 2.44
CA ARG A 95 -8.60 16.04 2.63
C ARG A 95 -9.05 16.83 1.41
N SER A 96 -9.44 18.07 1.67
CA SER A 96 -9.73 19.13 0.71
C SER A 96 -8.72 20.27 0.92
N PRO A 97 -8.57 21.20 -0.05
CA PRO A 97 -7.63 22.31 0.08
C PRO A 97 -7.79 23.13 1.38
N ASN A 98 -9.02 23.22 1.91
CA ASN A 98 -9.32 23.97 3.12
C ASN A 98 -8.99 23.21 4.42
N ASP A 99 -8.66 21.91 4.35
CA ASP A 99 -8.26 21.14 5.53
C ASP A 99 -6.76 21.29 5.87
N PHE A 100 -5.99 22.00 5.04
CA PHE A 100 -4.61 22.34 5.33
C PHE A 100 -4.55 23.64 6.13
N GLU A 101 -3.89 23.63 7.30
CA GLU A 101 -3.81 24.78 8.22
C GLU A 101 -3.23 26.04 7.56
N SER A 102 -2.37 25.87 6.57
CA SER A 102 -1.78 26.97 5.79
C SER A 102 -1.60 26.50 4.35
N PRO A 103 -2.65 26.58 3.51
CA PRO A 103 -2.62 26.10 2.12
C PRO A 103 -1.52 26.77 1.29
N GLU A 104 -1.14 28.00 1.66
CA GLU A 104 -0.07 28.75 1.01
C GLU A 104 1.34 28.32 1.41
N SER A 105 1.48 27.55 2.50
CA SER A 105 2.77 27.05 2.97
C SER A 105 3.39 26.10 1.97
N THR A 106 4.72 26.08 1.93
CA THR A 106 5.49 25.11 1.14
C THR A 106 5.09 23.67 1.49
N THR A 107 4.84 23.37 2.77
CA THR A 107 4.42 22.03 3.21
C THR A 107 3.06 21.63 2.62
N ALA A 108 2.06 22.50 2.67
CA ALA A 108 0.75 22.21 2.08
C ALA A 108 0.84 22.07 0.57
N LYS A 109 1.60 22.93 -0.11
CA LYS A 109 1.85 22.83 -1.56
C LYS A 109 2.55 21.53 -1.94
N MET A 110 3.53 21.07 -1.15
CA MET A 110 4.16 19.76 -1.35
C MET A 110 3.17 18.61 -1.15
N GLN A 111 2.32 18.66 -0.12
CA GLN A 111 1.31 17.63 0.12
C GLN A 111 0.23 17.59 -0.96
N MET A 112 -0.19 18.75 -1.47
CA MET A 112 -1.11 18.86 -2.61
C MET A 112 -0.43 18.52 -3.95
N GLY A 113 0.90 18.50 -4.00
CA GLY A 113 1.68 18.04 -5.15
C GLY A 113 1.98 16.54 -5.14
N ASP A 114 1.61 15.81 -4.09
CA ASP A 114 1.82 14.37 -3.99
C ASP A 114 0.92 13.60 -4.97
N VAL A 115 1.42 12.50 -5.51
CA VAL A 115 0.69 11.65 -6.49
C VAL A 115 -0.62 11.07 -5.95
N ALA A 116 -0.70 10.86 -4.64
CA ALA A 116 -1.92 10.39 -3.99
C ALA A 116 -2.98 11.48 -3.93
N TRP A 117 -2.60 12.76 -3.82
CA TRP A 117 -3.53 13.85 -3.64
C TRP A 117 -4.30 14.14 -4.92
N LYS A 118 -5.63 14.22 -4.80
CA LYS A 118 -6.52 14.76 -5.83
C LYS A 118 -7.75 15.37 -5.16
N HIS A 119 -8.16 16.55 -5.61
CA HIS A 119 -9.42 17.14 -5.19
C HIS A 119 -10.01 17.95 -6.35
N ASP A 120 -10.78 17.26 -7.18
CA ASP A 120 -11.50 17.85 -8.30
C ASP A 120 -13.01 17.76 -8.02
N ARG A 121 -13.76 18.83 -8.31
CA ARG A 121 -15.16 18.95 -7.91
C ARG A 121 -15.97 19.89 -8.79
N THR A 122 -17.20 19.47 -9.04
CA THR A 122 -18.31 20.31 -9.50
C THR A 122 -19.51 20.00 -8.60
N PRO A 123 -19.77 20.83 -7.56
CA PRO A 123 -20.91 20.62 -6.66
C PRO A 123 -22.23 20.42 -7.41
N GLY A 124 -23.04 19.48 -6.94
CA GLY A 124 -24.29 19.06 -7.58
C GLY A 124 -24.12 18.16 -8.82
N ALA A 125 -22.88 17.87 -9.26
CA ALA A 125 -22.61 17.05 -10.43
C ALA A 125 -21.63 15.89 -10.15
N TYR A 126 -20.40 16.19 -9.71
CA TYR A 126 -19.40 15.16 -9.43
C TYR A 126 -18.28 15.61 -8.48
N TYR A 127 -17.60 14.63 -7.90
CA TYR A 127 -16.39 14.77 -7.10
C TYR A 127 -15.38 13.67 -7.47
N ASN A 128 -14.09 14.01 -7.53
CA ASN A 128 -13.01 13.07 -7.76
C ASN A 128 -11.87 13.35 -6.77
N LEU A 129 -11.78 12.52 -5.75
CA LEU A 129 -10.85 12.69 -4.63
C LEU A 129 -9.77 11.63 -4.64
N GLY A 130 -8.60 11.97 -4.11
CA GLY A 130 -7.48 11.09 -3.88
C GLY A 130 -6.71 11.53 -2.64
N ASP A 131 -6.34 10.57 -1.81
CA ASP A 131 -5.48 10.82 -0.65
C ASP A 131 -4.83 9.51 -0.17
N TYR A 132 -3.95 9.61 0.82
CA TYR A 132 -3.62 8.47 1.67
C TYR A 132 -4.76 8.21 2.68
N GLY A 133 -5.09 6.95 2.87
CA GLY A 133 -6.07 6.46 3.82
C GLY A 133 -5.45 5.52 4.84
N ARG A 134 -6.21 5.23 5.89
CA ARG A 134 -5.82 4.24 6.90
C ARG A 134 -6.92 3.22 7.11
N GLN A 135 -6.53 1.94 7.11
CA GLN A 135 -7.43 0.83 7.36
C GLN A 135 -6.80 -0.13 8.36
N THR A 136 -7.57 -0.58 9.35
CA THR A 136 -7.13 -1.60 10.29
C THR A 136 -7.68 -2.95 9.85
N ILE A 137 -6.81 -3.95 9.72
CA ILE A 137 -7.13 -5.35 9.38
C ILE A 137 -6.37 -6.25 10.35
N GLY A 138 -7.05 -7.20 10.99
CA GLY A 138 -6.41 -8.11 11.96
C GLY A 138 -5.64 -7.39 13.08
N GLY A 139 -6.14 -6.22 13.53
CA GLY A 139 -5.45 -5.39 14.53
C GLY A 139 -4.26 -4.57 14.02
N THR A 140 -3.82 -4.78 12.77
CA THR A 140 -2.72 -4.04 12.14
C THR A 140 -3.26 -2.87 11.33
N ARG A 141 -2.64 -1.69 11.49
CA ARG A 141 -3.03 -0.47 10.76
C ARG A 141 -2.19 -0.31 9.49
N TYR A 142 -2.86 -0.35 8.35
CA TYR A 142 -2.26 -0.17 7.03
C TYR A 142 -2.49 1.24 6.51
N SER A 143 -1.50 1.75 5.77
CA SER A 143 -1.62 2.94 4.95
C SER A 143 -1.94 2.52 3.51
N ILE A 144 -2.96 3.14 2.92
CA ILE A 144 -3.40 2.86 1.55
C ILE A 144 -3.40 4.15 0.74
N LEU A 145 -3.16 4.05 -0.57
CA LEU A 145 -3.56 5.09 -1.51
C LEU A 145 -5.02 4.82 -1.86
N GLN A 146 -5.89 5.79 -1.65
CA GLN A 146 -7.32 5.68 -1.93
C GLN A 146 -7.79 6.74 -2.91
N ARG A 147 -8.77 6.38 -3.74
CA ARG A 147 -9.44 7.30 -4.67
C ARG A 147 -10.94 7.07 -4.62
N VAL A 148 -11.70 8.13 -4.80
CA VAL A 148 -13.15 8.03 -4.94
C VAL A 148 -13.65 8.96 -6.04
N GLN A 149 -14.53 8.43 -6.89
CA GLN A 149 -15.32 9.20 -7.84
C GLN A 149 -16.78 9.10 -7.38
N ILE A 150 -17.44 10.24 -7.30
CA ILE A 150 -18.84 10.35 -6.88
C ILE A 150 -19.54 11.15 -7.96
N GLU A 151 -20.55 10.57 -8.59
CA GLU A 151 -21.28 11.18 -9.70
C GLU A 151 -22.77 11.21 -9.39
N LYS A 152 -23.46 12.26 -9.83
CA LYS A 152 -24.91 12.34 -9.73
C LYS A 152 -25.56 11.22 -10.55
N SER A 153 -26.47 10.48 -9.92
CA SER A 153 -27.25 9.42 -10.58
C SER A 153 -28.73 9.56 -10.21
N GLY A 154 -29.51 10.20 -11.08
CA GLY A 154 -30.90 10.56 -10.79
C GLY A 154 -31.03 11.48 -9.58
N SER A 155 -31.79 11.06 -8.57
CA SER A 155 -31.89 11.75 -7.27
C SER A 155 -30.78 11.36 -6.28
N GLY A 156 -30.01 10.31 -6.58
CA GLY A 156 -28.95 9.79 -5.73
C GLY A 156 -27.56 10.00 -6.33
N SER A 157 -26.65 9.09 -6.01
CA SER A 157 -25.25 9.14 -6.44
C SER A 157 -24.71 7.76 -6.79
N ARG A 158 -23.76 7.72 -7.71
CA ARG A 158 -22.93 6.55 -8.02
C ARG A 158 -21.52 6.80 -7.53
N ILE A 159 -20.96 5.83 -6.83
CA ILE A 159 -19.66 5.92 -6.19
C ILE A 159 -18.77 4.82 -6.75
N HIS A 160 -17.60 5.19 -7.26
CA HIS A 160 -16.51 4.29 -7.56
C HIS A 160 -15.36 4.55 -6.58
N TYR A 161 -15.09 3.61 -5.69
CA TYR A 161 -14.00 3.70 -4.72
C TYR A 161 -12.91 2.69 -5.07
N SER A 162 -11.64 3.10 -5.05
CA SER A 162 -10.50 2.22 -5.30
C SER A 162 -9.37 2.44 -4.31
N TRP A 163 -8.59 1.39 -4.08
CA TRP A 163 -7.45 1.41 -3.17
C TRP A 163 -6.26 0.59 -3.69
N ALA A 164 -5.08 0.96 -3.20
CA ALA A 164 -3.84 0.25 -3.37
C ALA A 164 -2.94 0.41 -2.13
N PRO A 165 -1.90 -0.41 -1.93
CA PRO A 165 -0.99 -0.25 -0.82
C PRO A 165 -0.20 1.05 -1.01
N ALA A 166 -0.06 1.86 0.05
CA ALA A 166 0.82 3.02 0.01
C ALA A 166 2.31 2.60 -0.05
N ASP A 167 2.64 1.46 0.56
CA ASP A 167 3.94 0.80 0.46
C ASP A 167 3.74 -0.64 0.00
N LYS A 168 4.28 -0.98 -1.19
CA LYS A 168 4.16 -2.32 -1.78
C LYS A 168 4.91 -3.41 -1.00
N ARG A 169 5.77 -3.03 -0.05
CA ARG A 169 6.53 -3.95 0.79
C ARG A 169 5.71 -4.49 1.97
N ILE A 170 4.59 -3.84 2.30
CA ILE A 170 3.74 -4.18 3.44
C ILE A 170 2.43 -4.78 2.90
N PRO A 171 2.35 -6.11 2.70
CA PRO A 171 1.14 -6.76 2.22
C PRO A 171 0.07 -6.81 3.33
N TYR A 172 -1.18 -6.93 2.91
CA TYR A 172 -2.33 -7.13 3.77
C TYR A 172 -3.25 -8.22 3.21
N ASP A 173 -4.12 -8.74 4.05
CA ASP A 173 -5.23 -9.59 3.61
C ASP A 173 -6.20 -8.78 2.73
N GLY A 174 -6.21 -9.09 1.44
CA GLY A 174 -6.95 -8.39 0.40
C GLY A 174 -8.46 -8.55 0.55
N ALA A 175 -8.93 -9.75 0.89
CA ALA A 175 -10.36 -9.99 1.09
C ALA A 175 -10.88 -9.26 2.34
N ALA A 176 -10.10 -9.26 3.42
CA ALA A 176 -10.43 -8.50 4.60
C ALA A 176 -10.38 -6.98 4.35
N MET A 177 -9.40 -6.51 3.58
CA MET A 177 -9.30 -5.10 3.17
C MET A 177 -10.54 -4.65 2.39
N GLU A 178 -10.92 -5.40 1.36
CA GLU A 178 -12.13 -5.15 0.55
C GLU A 178 -13.38 -5.12 1.42
N SER A 179 -13.56 -6.13 2.27
CA SER A 179 -14.72 -6.22 3.17
C SER A 179 -14.80 -5.01 4.12
N ALA A 180 -13.68 -4.64 4.75
CA ALA A 180 -13.65 -3.55 5.71
C ALA A 180 -13.88 -2.17 5.06
N LEU A 181 -13.32 -1.93 3.87
CA LEU A 181 -13.51 -0.68 3.13
C LEU A 181 -14.94 -0.58 2.58
N THR A 182 -15.48 -1.68 2.03
CA THR A 182 -16.88 -1.76 1.57
C THR A 182 -17.86 -1.53 2.72
N GLN A 183 -17.62 -2.13 3.89
CA GLN A 183 -18.46 -1.91 5.07
C GLN A 183 -18.44 -0.45 5.52
N ARG A 184 -17.26 0.17 5.58
CA ARG A 184 -17.11 1.59 5.97
C ARG A 184 -17.82 2.51 4.96
N LEU A 185 -17.68 2.23 3.67
CA LEU A 185 -18.30 3.02 2.61
C LEU A 185 -19.83 2.91 2.66
N ASN A 186 -20.37 1.70 2.83
CA ASN A 186 -21.81 1.50 3.01
C ASN A 186 -22.33 2.22 4.26
N ALA A 187 -21.63 2.12 5.39
CA ALA A 187 -22.03 2.82 6.62
C ALA A 187 -22.06 4.36 6.44
N ALA A 188 -21.21 4.91 5.57
CA ALA A 188 -21.21 6.33 5.25
C ALA A 188 -22.36 6.75 4.33
N LEU A 189 -22.98 5.82 3.60
CA LEU A 189 -23.99 6.11 2.57
C LEU A 189 -25.43 5.75 2.99
N GLN A 190 -25.61 5.17 4.17
CA GLN A 190 -26.91 4.87 4.78
C GLN A 190 -27.65 6.11 5.31
#